data_AF-A0AAW0G491-F1
#
_entry.id   AF-A0AAW0G491-F1
#
_cell.length_a   1.000
_cell.length_b   1.000
_cell.length_c   1.000
_cell.angle_alpha   90.00
_cell.angle_beta   90.00
_cell.angle_gamma   90.00
#
_symmetry.space_group_name_H-M   'P 1'
#
loop_
_entity.id
_entity.type
_entity.pdbx_description
1 polymer ?
#
loop_
_entity_poly.entity_id
_entity_poly.type
_entity_poly.pdbx_seq_one_letter_code
_entity_poly.pdbx_strand_id
1 'polypeptide(L)'
;MVFKSIFVFFTLAAIALAAPGKKGQVSCRHGRKASNAACCQWFDVLDDIQTNLFDGGECGEETHESLRLSFHDAIGFSLSAQAQGIFGGGGAGMYQQTLGIL
;
A
#
# COMPACT_ATOMS: atom_id res chain seq x y z
N MET A 1 14.19 22.63 -46.61
CA MET A 1 14.74 21.79 -45.52
C MET A 1 14.08 22.07 -44.17
N VAL A 2 13.87 23.35 -43.78
CA VAL A 2 13.24 23.74 -42.50
C VAL A 2 11.82 23.18 -42.26
N PHE A 3 10.96 23.17 -43.28
CA PHE A 3 9.58 22.67 -43.16
C PHE A 3 9.50 21.18 -42.81
N LYS A 4 10.42 20.35 -43.36
CA LYS A 4 10.53 18.92 -43.01
C LYS A 4 11.01 18.73 -41.57
N SER A 5 11.95 19.56 -41.11
CA SER A 5 12.43 19.51 -39.73
C SER A 5 11.32 19.88 -38.74
N ILE A 6 10.53 20.92 -39.01
CA ILE A 6 9.40 21.32 -38.15
C ILE A 6 8.36 20.20 -38.05
N PHE A 7 8.04 19.54 -39.17
CA PHE A 7 7.09 18.43 -39.16
C PHE A 7 7.55 17.26 -38.29
N VAL A 8 8.84 16.91 -38.35
CA VAL A 8 9.44 15.86 -37.51
C VAL A 8 9.43 16.23 -36.02
N PHE A 9 9.72 17.49 -35.67
CA PHE A 9 9.63 17.94 -34.28
C PHE A 9 8.19 17.96 -33.77
N PHE A 10 7.23 18.35 -34.61
CA PHE A 10 5.82 18.38 -34.25
C PHE A 10 5.26 16.98 -34.03
N THR A 11 5.58 16.02 -34.91
CA THR A 11 5.17 14.63 -34.73
C THR A 11 5.81 14.00 -33.50
N LEU A 12 7.09 14.28 -33.23
CA LEU A 12 7.77 13.79 -32.03
C LEU A 12 7.17 14.37 -30.74
N ALA A 13 6.86 15.67 -30.72
CA ALA A 13 6.21 16.33 -29.59
C ALA A 13 4.80 15.78 -29.33
N ALA A 14 4.02 15.52 -30.38
CA ALA A 14 2.70 14.93 -30.28
C ALA A 14 2.76 13.51 -29.69
N ILE A 15 3.74 12.69 -30.07
CA ILE A 15 3.95 11.34 -29.52
C ILE A 15 4.37 11.42 -28.04
N ALA A 16 5.25 12.36 -27.67
CA ALA A 16 5.69 12.52 -26.28
C ALA A 16 4.56 12.92 -25.32
N LEU A 17 3.61 13.73 -25.79
CA LEU A 17 2.43 14.16 -25.01
C LEU A 17 1.32 13.09 -24.95
N ALA A 18 1.25 12.20 -25.94
CA ALA A 18 0.32 11.08 -26.00
C ALA A 18 0.78 9.86 -25.19
N ALA A 19 2.02 9.84 -24.69
CA ALA A 19 2.48 8.83 -23.78
C ALA A 19 1.53 8.78 -22.56
N PRO A 20 1.07 7.59 -22.14
CA PRO A 20 0.27 7.48 -20.93
C PRO A 20 1.08 8.02 -19.76
N GLY A 21 0.81 9.27 -19.38
CA GLY A 21 1.35 9.84 -18.16
C GLY A 21 0.97 8.92 -17.00
N LYS A 22 1.83 8.83 -15.98
CA LYS A 22 1.54 8.11 -14.73
C LYS A 22 0.42 8.82 -13.94
N LYS A 23 -0.75 9.01 -14.57
CA LYS A 23 -1.93 9.65 -14.00
C LYS A 23 -2.37 8.78 -12.83
N GLY A 24 -2.48 9.39 -11.66
CA GLY A 24 -2.87 8.71 -10.42
C GLY A 24 -1.71 8.19 -9.56
N GLN A 25 -0.46 8.48 -9.89
CA GLN A 25 0.65 8.23 -8.96
C GLN A 25 1.13 9.53 -8.29
N VAL A 26 1.30 9.46 -6.97
CA VAL A 26 1.91 10.50 -6.15
C VAL A 26 3.42 10.25 -6.09
N SER A 27 4.21 11.31 -6.27
CA SER A 27 5.66 11.24 -6.07
C SER A 27 5.97 11.30 -4.58
N CYS A 28 6.73 10.34 -4.08
CA CYS A 28 7.23 10.28 -2.71
C CYS A 28 8.72 10.66 -2.66
N ARG A 29 9.32 10.65 -1.47
CA ARG A 29 10.76 10.88 -1.28
C ARG A 29 11.60 9.82 -2.00
N HIS A 30 12.87 10.15 -2.26
CA HIS A 30 13.85 9.25 -2.88
C HIS A 30 13.42 8.68 -4.24
N GLY A 31 12.61 9.42 -5.00
CA GLY A 31 12.16 9.02 -6.34
C GLY A 31 11.11 7.90 -6.37
N ARG A 32 10.60 7.47 -5.21
CA ARG A 32 9.56 6.46 -5.09
C ARG A 32 8.20 7.02 -5.52
N LYS A 33 7.29 6.15 -5.95
CA LYS A 33 5.93 6.53 -6.36
C LYS A 33 4.91 5.65 -5.68
N ALA A 34 3.79 6.23 -5.27
CA ALA A 34 2.67 5.52 -4.67
C ALA A 34 1.35 5.87 -5.35
N SER A 35 0.32 5.04 -5.20
CA SER A 35 -1.03 5.30 -5.70
C SER A 35 -1.79 6.34 -4.85
N ASN A 36 -1.39 6.54 -3.59
CA ASN A 36 -1.98 7.50 -2.66
C ASN A 36 -0.88 8.19 -1.84
N ALA A 37 -1.05 9.48 -1.54
CA ALA A 37 -0.10 10.24 -0.73
C ALA A 37 0.08 9.64 0.68
N ALA A 38 -0.98 9.08 1.26
CA ALA A 38 -0.94 8.39 2.56
C ALA A 38 0.01 7.17 2.55
N CYS A 39 0.26 6.57 1.39
CA CYS A 39 1.19 5.45 1.26
C CYS A 39 2.67 5.87 1.35
N CYS A 40 3.00 7.16 1.14
CA CYS A 40 4.39 7.59 1.09
C CYS A 40 5.13 7.38 2.42
N GLN A 41 4.45 7.51 3.57
CA GLN A 41 5.07 7.30 4.89
C GLN A 41 5.52 5.85 5.09
N TRP A 42 4.82 4.89 4.46
CA TRP A 42 5.14 3.47 4.59
C TRP A 42 6.45 3.09 3.90
N PHE A 43 7.02 3.96 3.06
CA PHE A 43 8.36 3.75 2.53
C PHE A 43 9.44 3.91 3.60
N ASP A 44 9.27 4.79 4.58
CA ASP A 44 10.21 4.91 5.69
C ASP A 44 10.09 3.69 6.61
N VAL A 45 8.86 3.22 6.87
CA VAL A 45 8.60 1.99 7.63
C VAL A 45 9.20 0.78 6.91
N LEU A 46 9.03 0.69 5.58
CA LEU A 46 9.63 -0.37 4.77
C LEU A 46 11.15 -0.39 4.94
N ASP A 47 11.82 0.76 4.80
CA ASP A 47 13.27 0.83 4.92
C ASP A 47 13.75 0.42 6.32
N ASP A 48 13.02 0.83 7.35
CA ASP A 48 13.29 0.48 8.74
C ASP A 48 13.13 -1.02 8.99
N ILE A 49 11.96 -1.61 8.69
CA ILE A 49 11.71 -3.03 8.99
C ILE A 49 12.57 -3.96 8.13
N GLN A 50 12.89 -3.59 6.89
CA GLN A 50 13.80 -4.39 6.08
C GLN A 50 15.20 -4.41 6.71
N THR A 51 15.69 -3.27 7.21
CA THR A 51 17.03 -3.18 7.79
C THR A 51 17.12 -3.76 9.20
N ASN A 52 16.12 -3.49 10.05
CA ASN A 52 16.22 -3.68 11.49
C ASN A 52 15.33 -4.82 12.02
N LEU A 53 14.42 -5.37 11.21
CA LEU A 53 13.57 -6.50 11.60
C LEU A 53 13.78 -7.73 10.72
N PHE A 54 13.98 -7.55 9.41
CA PHE A 54 14.09 -8.67 8.46
C PHE A 54 15.50 -8.91 7.96
N ASP A 55 16.54 -8.62 8.75
CA ASP A 55 17.95 -8.91 8.42
C ASP A 55 18.42 -8.46 7.02
N GLY A 56 17.95 -7.29 6.57
CA GLY A 56 18.25 -6.77 5.22
C GLY A 56 17.31 -7.28 4.13
N GLY A 57 16.16 -7.85 4.50
CA GLY A 57 15.11 -8.31 3.58
C GLY A 57 15.06 -9.82 3.35
N GLU A 58 15.55 -10.59 4.31
CA GLU A 58 15.57 -12.05 4.27
C GLU A 58 14.20 -12.66 4.61
N CYS A 59 13.94 -13.81 3.99
CA CYS A 59 12.80 -14.66 4.35
C CYS A 59 13.18 -15.58 5.53
N GLY A 60 13.51 -14.97 6.66
CA GLY A 60 13.94 -15.63 7.89
C GLY A 60 12.82 -15.82 8.92
N GLU A 61 13.24 -16.01 10.17
CA GLU A 61 12.34 -16.28 11.30
C GLU A 61 11.36 -15.12 11.55
N GLU A 62 11.83 -13.88 11.50
CA GLU A 62 11.07 -12.67 11.76
C GLU A 62 9.99 -12.46 10.70
N THR A 63 10.28 -12.84 9.45
CA THR A 63 9.29 -12.87 8.36
C THR A 63 8.24 -13.95 8.64
N HIS A 64 8.63 -15.16 9.05
CA HIS A 64 7.69 -16.24 9.38
C HIS A 64 6.79 -15.88 10.57
N GLU A 65 7.36 -15.33 11.64
CA GLU A 65 6.60 -14.92 12.82
C GLU A 65 5.70 -13.71 12.53
N SER A 66 6.08 -12.80 11.62
CA SER A 66 5.19 -11.72 11.15
C SER A 66 3.97 -12.25 10.40
N LEU A 67 4.14 -13.31 9.59
CA LEU A 67 3.02 -13.98 8.92
C LEU A 67 2.11 -14.69 9.93
N ARG A 68 2.70 -15.40 10.89
CA ARG A 68 1.96 -16.04 11.98
C ARG A 68 1.18 -15.01 12.79
N LEU A 69 1.81 -13.92 13.18
CA LEU A 69 1.19 -12.82 13.93
C LEU A 69 -0.01 -12.27 13.19
N SER A 70 0.10 -12.05 11.87
CA SER A 70 -0.99 -11.51 11.05
C SER A 70 -2.25 -12.38 11.12
N PHE A 71 -2.10 -13.71 11.07
CA PHE A 71 -3.22 -14.63 11.24
C PHE A 71 -3.75 -14.61 12.67
N HIS A 72 -2.87 -14.68 13.66
CA HIS A 72 -3.26 -14.73 15.07
C HIS A 72 -3.95 -13.45 15.57
N ASP A 73 -3.61 -12.29 15.02
CA ASP A 73 -4.31 -11.03 15.24
C ASP A 73 -5.70 -11.05 14.56
N ALA A 74 -5.74 -11.36 13.26
CA ALA A 74 -6.97 -11.32 12.47
C ALA A 74 -8.02 -12.36 12.92
N ILE A 75 -7.60 -13.54 13.37
CA ILE A 75 -8.50 -14.64 13.74
C ILE A 75 -9.20 -14.42 15.09
N GLY A 76 -8.80 -13.38 15.85
CA GLY A 76 -9.51 -12.91 17.04
C GLY A 76 -10.83 -12.22 16.69
N PHE A 77 -11.70 -12.88 15.93
CA PHE A 77 -13.00 -12.40 15.48
C PHE A 77 -14.03 -13.54 15.42
N SER A 78 -15.25 -13.29 15.91
CA SER A 78 -16.31 -14.28 16.00
C SER A 78 -17.69 -13.67 15.75
N LEU A 79 -18.33 -14.10 14.65
CA LEU A 79 -19.72 -13.77 14.33
C LEU A 79 -20.71 -14.46 15.27
N SER A 80 -20.41 -15.68 15.72
CA SER A 80 -21.29 -16.44 16.61
C SER A 80 -21.37 -15.81 18.00
N ALA A 81 -20.24 -15.31 18.53
CA ALA A 81 -20.22 -14.56 19.77
C ALA A 81 -21.02 -13.25 19.66
N GLN A 82 -20.83 -12.51 18.56
CA GLN A 82 -21.59 -11.28 18.29
C GLN A 82 -23.10 -11.53 18.21
N ALA A 83 -23.51 -12.63 17.56
CA ALA A 83 -24.91 -13.03 17.48
C ALA A 83 -25.53 -13.36 18.86
N GLN A 84 -24.70 -13.68 19.84
CA GLN A 84 -25.08 -13.91 21.24
C GLN A 84 -24.97 -12.64 22.10
N GLY A 85 -24.64 -11.49 21.51
CA GLY A 85 -24.40 -10.24 22.25
C GLY A 85 -23.10 -10.23 23.05
N ILE A 86 -22.18 -11.15 22.76
CA ILE A 86 -20.85 -11.24 23.39
C ILE A 86 -19.83 -10.56 22.47
N PHE A 87 -18.84 -9.87 23.05
CA PHE A 87 -17.74 -9.33 22.26
C PHE A 87 -17.01 -10.44 21.52
N GLY A 88 -17.10 -10.43 20.19
CA GLY A 88 -16.51 -11.45 19.33
C GLY A 88 -15.04 -11.23 18.99
N GLY A 89 -14.39 -10.18 19.52
CA GLY A 89 -13.07 -9.76 19.08
C GLY A 89 -13.12 -8.84 17.86
N GLY A 90 -12.06 -8.06 17.65
CA GLY A 90 -11.98 -7.01 16.62
C GLY A 90 -11.23 -7.42 15.35
N GLY A 91 -10.71 -8.65 15.30
CA GLY A 91 -9.79 -9.09 14.24
C GLY A 91 -8.63 -8.10 14.05
N ALA A 92 -8.28 -7.82 12.78
CA ALA A 92 -7.20 -6.93 12.39
C ALA A 92 -7.53 -5.42 12.57
N GLY A 93 -7.91 -5.02 13.78
CA GLY A 93 -8.01 -3.61 14.16
C GLY A 93 -9.38 -2.93 13.95
N MET A 94 -10.49 -3.66 13.97
CA MET A 94 -11.82 -3.05 14.03
C MET A 94 -12.37 -3.07 15.47
N TYR A 95 -12.46 -1.89 16.10
CA TYR A 95 -13.42 -1.70 17.19
C TYR A 95 -14.80 -1.88 16.57
N GLN A 96 -15.50 -2.96 16.91
CA GLN A 96 -16.90 -3.16 16.56
C GLN A 96 -17.76 -2.14 17.32
N GLN A 97 -17.62 -0.84 17.01
CA GLN A 97 -18.60 0.19 17.36
C GLN A 97 -19.74 0.09 16.34
N THR A 98 -20.59 -0.93 16.44
CA THR A 98 -22.02 -0.88 16.12
C THR A 98 -22.64 -2.29 16.24
N LEU A 99 -22.83 -2.74 17.47
CA LEU A 99 -24.15 -3.29 17.80
C LEU A 99 -25.05 -2.08 17.98
N GLY A 100 -25.73 -1.70 16.88
CA GLY A 100 -26.84 -0.74 16.89
C GLY A 100 -28.05 -1.33 17.63
N ILE A 101 -27.94 -1.42 18.95
CA ILE A 101 -29.06 -1.52 19.88
C ILE A 101 -28.83 -0.46 20.94
N LEU A 102 -29.02 0.81 20.54
CA LEU A 102 -29.63 1.93 21.28
C LEU A 102 -29.75 3.10 20.29
#